data_AF-S4RRI8-F1
#
_entry.id   AF-S4RRI8-F1
#
_cell.length_a   1.000
_cell.length_b   1.000
_cell.length_c   1.000
_cell.angle_alpha   90.00
_cell.angle_beta   90.00
_cell.angle_gamma   90.00
#
_symmetry.space_group_name_H-M   'P 1'
#
loop_
_entity.id
_entity.type
_entity.pdbx_description
1 polymer ?
#
loop_
_entity_poly.entity_id
_entity_poly.type
_entity_poly.pdbx_seq_one_letter_code
_entity_poly.pdbx_strand_id
1 'polypeptide(L)'
;VDTFGPEHGFTKLVPVLDGVDPDDSFSTVPYEKGFALLYHLEQALGGPDVFIGFVKAYIEKFAYSTATTEEWKAYLFEYFKDKADVLQAVDWKAWIYSPGMPPVKLQYDTTLADDCSALATRWSQAKDADLASFSADDLKDFSSNQKVEFLALLLLQPALPVKSLQRMEEVYKLNSVKNSEIRFR
;
A
#
# COMPACT_ATOMS: atom_id res chain seq x y z
N VAL A 1 5.74 5.02 -6.05
CA VAL A 1 5.95 5.26 -7.51
C VAL A 1 6.36 6.70 -7.74
N ASP A 2 5.65 7.68 -7.17
CA ASP A 2 5.89 9.11 -7.42
C ASP A 2 7.30 9.61 -7.06
N THR A 3 7.93 9.07 -6.00
CA THR A 3 9.31 9.44 -5.62
C THR A 3 10.35 9.07 -6.69
N PHE A 4 10.21 7.91 -7.34
CA PHE A 4 11.12 7.47 -8.41
C PHE A 4 10.66 7.95 -9.79
N GLY A 5 9.36 8.19 -9.96
CA GLY A 5 8.71 8.41 -11.26
C GLY A 5 8.09 7.12 -11.82
N PRO A 6 6.96 7.23 -12.57
CA PRO A 6 6.17 6.09 -13.04
C PRO A 6 6.89 5.20 -14.05
N GLU A 7 7.88 5.73 -14.77
CA GLU A 7 8.64 4.98 -15.78
C GLU A 7 9.95 4.39 -15.23
N HIS A 8 10.27 4.64 -13.95
CA HIS A 8 11.55 4.24 -13.38
C HIS A 8 11.67 2.72 -13.22
N GLY A 9 12.82 2.15 -13.57
CA GLY A 9 13.05 0.70 -13.51
C GLY A 9 12.85 0.08 -12.12
N PHE A 10 13.13 0.83 -11.05
CA PHE A 10 12.92 0.38 -9.66
C PHE A 10 11.44 0.36 -9.22
N THR A 11 10.52 0.79 -10.07
CA THR A 11 9.07 0.61 -9.84
C THR A 11 8.52 -0.68 -10.44
N LYS A 12 9.36 -1.48 -11.10
CA LYS A 12 9.05 -2.86 -11.50
C LYS A 12 9.06 -3.76 -10.26
N LEU A 13 8.23 -4.80 -10.26
CA LEU A 13 8.24 -5.77 -9.16
C LEU A 13 9.50 -6.63 -9.18
N VAL A 14 10.00 -6.97 -10.37
CA VAL A 14 11.32 -7.56 -10.58
C VAL A 14 12.20 -6.55 -11.34
N PRO A 15 12.99 -5.71 -10.63
CA PRO A 15 13.89 -4.75 -11.24
C PRO A 15 15.15 -5.44 -11.81
N VAL A 16 15.83 -4.75 -12.71
CA VAL A 16 17.18 -5.13 -13.17
C VAL A 16 18.19 -4.39 -12.31
N LEU A 17 19.07 -5.13 -11.64
CA LEU A 17 20.05 -4.59 -10.69
C LEU A 17 21.51 -4.77 -11.16
N ASP A 18 21.73 -5.13 -12.43
CA ASP A 18 23.08 -5.22 -12.98
C ASP A 18 23.77 -3.84 -12.94
N GLY A 19 24.91 -3.75 -12.27
CA GLY A 19 25.63 -2.50 -12.05
C GLY A 19 24.96 -1.50 -11.10
N VAL A 20 23.98 -1.94 -10.29
CA VAL A 20 23.24 -1.11 -9.32
C VAL A 20 23.60 -1.52 -7.90
N ASP A 21 23.87 -0.55 -7.02
CA ASP A 21 23.95 -0.80 -5.58
C ASP A 21 22.55 -1.18 -5.06
N PRO A 22 22.36 -2.36 -4.43
CA PRO A 22 21.05 -2.76 -3.92
C PRO A 22 20.39 -1.73 -3.00
N ASP A 23 21.18 -0.95 -2.24
CA ASP A 23 20.65 0.09 -1.33
C ASP A 23 19.95 1.22 -2.12
N ASP A 24 20.40 1.53 -3.34
CA ASP A 24 19.78 2.53 -4.23
C ASP A 24 18.41 2.06 -4.78
N SER A 25 18.17 0.75 -4.77
CA SER A 25 16.91 0.15 -5.23
C SER A 25 15.88 -0.05 -4.11
N PHE A 26 16.27 0.20 -2.85
CA PHE A 26 15.40 0.03 -1.69
C PHE A 26 14.19 0.96 -1.76
N SER A 27 12.99 0.38 -1.63
CA SER A 27 11.74 1.13 -1.64
C SER A 27 10.57 0.30 -1.10
N THR A 28 9.40 0.92 -0.99
CA THR A 28 8.14 0.22 -0.67
C THR A 28 7.58 -0.58 -1.85
N VAL A 29 8.13 -0.45 -3.07
CA VAL A 29 7.61 -1.12 -4.27
C VAL A 29 7.53 -2.64 -4.14
N PRO A 30 8.60 -3.38 -3.81
CA PRO A 30 8.51 -4.84 -3.70
C PRO A 30 7.53 -5.31 -2.62
N TYR A 31 7.34 -4.51 -1.56
CA TYR A 31 6.37 -4.78 -0.50
C TYR A 31 4.93 -4.59 -1.01
N GLU A 32 4.58 -3.38 -1.44
CA GLU A 32 3.20 -3.00 -1.77
C GLU A 32 2.73 -3.58 -3.12
N LYS A 33 3.59 -3.58 -4.13
CA LYS A 33 3.26 -4.15 -5.45
C LYS A 33 3.24 -5.67 -5.42
N GLY A 34 4.11 -6.28 -4.60
CA GLY A 34 4.10 -7.72 -4.32
C GLY A 34 2.83 -8.16 -3.60
N PHE A 35 2.48 -7.47 -2.51
CA PHE A 35 1.21 -7.68 -1.80
C PHE A 35 0.01 -7.51 -2.74
N ALA A 36 -0.05 -6.43 -3.52
CA ALA A 36 -1.14 -6.17 -4.46
C ALA A 36 -1.32 -7.31 -5.48
N LEU A 37 -0.22 -7.87 -6.01
CA LEU A 37 -0.29 -9.03 -6.91
C LEU A 37 -0.88 -10.25 -6.19
N LEU A 38 -0.42 -10.55 -4.98
CA LEU A 38 -0.92 -11.69 -4.21
C LEU A 38 -2.41 -11.52 -3.85
N TYR A 39 -2.82 -10.32 -3.44
CA TYR A 39 -4.22 -10.01 -3.17
C TYR A 39 -5.08 -10.10 -4.44
N HIS A 40 -4.59 -9.62 -5.59
CA HIS A 40 -5.27 -9.78 -6.88
C HIS A 40 -5.52 -11.26 -7.20
N LEU A 41 -4.50 -12.09 -7.03
CA LEU A 41 -4.57 -13.53 -7.27
C LEU A 41 -5.50 -14.22 -6.28
N GLU A 42 -5.46 -13.86 -4.99
CA GLU A 42 -6.38 -14.36 -3.98
C GLU A 42 -7.84 -14.14 -4.40
N GLN A 43 -8.19 -12.91 -4.77
CA GLN A 43 -9.55 -12.57 -5.19
C GLN A 43 -9.97 -13.36 -6.45
N ALA A 44 -9.07 -13.49 -7.43
CA ALA A 44 -9.34 -14.22 -8.67
C ALA A 44 -9.46 -15.75 -8.47
N LEU A 45 -8.70 -16.31 -7.53
CA LEU A 45 -8.56 -17.76 -7.34
C LEU A 45 -9.52 -18.34 -6.28
N GLY A 46 -10.42 -17.53 -5.72
CA GLY A 46 -11.50 -18.00 -4.85
C GLY A 46 -11.40 -17.57 -3.39
N GLY A 47 -10.63 -16.52 -3.10
CA GLY A 47 -10.59 -15.87 -1.80
C GLY A 47 -9.51 -16.41 -0.84
N PRO A 48 -9.42 -15.82 0.37
CA PRO A 48 -8.33 -16.04 1.31
C PRO A 48 -8.22 -17.49 1.77
N ASP A 49 -9.35 -18.17 2.01
CA ASP A 49 -9.35 -19.58 2.46
C ASP A 49 -8.78 -20.55 1.42
N VAL A 50 -8.90 -20.21 0.13
CA VAL A 50 -8.31 -20.99 -0.96
C VAL A 50 -6.84 -20.64 -1.12
N PHE A 51 -6.52 -19.34 -1.12
CA PHE A 51 -5.17 -18.86 -1.41
C PHE A 51 -4.18 -19.18 -0.28
N ILE A 52 -4.63 -19.21 0.98
CA ILE A 52 -3.79 -19.62 2.11
C ILE A 52 -3.32 -21.08 1.99
N GLY A 53 -4.09 -21.94 1.30
CA GLY A 53 -3.68 -23.30 0.96
C GLY A 53 -2.46 -23.32 0.05
N PHE A 54 -2.44 -22.46 -0.97
CA PHE A 54 -1.29 -22.27 -1.85
C PHE A 54 -0.08 -21.72 -1.09
N VAL A 55 -0.27 -20.70 -0.24
CA VAL A 55 0.83 -20.11 0.54
C VAL A 55 1.53 -21.18 1.39
N LYS A 56 0.76 -22.04 2.08
CA LYS A 56 1.31 -23.16 2.86
C LYS A 56 2.09 -24.13 1.97
N ALA A 57 1.49 -24.57 0.87
CA ALA A 57 2.12 -25.52 -0.05
C ALA A 57 3.38 -24.95 -0.70
N TYR A 58 3.41 -23.65 -1.02
CA TYR A 58 4.58 -22.95 -1.55
C TYR A 58 5.73 -22.95 -0.52
N ILE A 59 5.43 -22.59 0.74
CA ILE A 59 6.43 -22.62 1.81
C ILE A 59 6.98 -24.03 2.01
N GLU A 60 6.12 -25.06 2.02
CA GLU A 60 6.55 -26.46 2.14
C GLU A 60 7.41 -26.92 0.94
N LYS A 61 7.01 -26.55 -0.28
CA LYS A 61 7.69 -26.94 -1.53
C LYS A 61 9.11 -26.37 -1.61
N PHE A 62 9.30 -25.12 -1.20
CA PHE A 62 10.58 -24.40 -1.31
C PHE A 62 11.32 -24.27 0.03
N ALA A 63 10.87 -24.97 1.07
CA ALA A 63 11.54 -25.00 2.35
C ALA A 63 13.01 -25.42 2.19
N TYR A 64 13.91 -24.69 2.86
CA TYR A 64 15.36 -24.92 2.81
C TYR A 64 15.98 -24.80 1.40
N SER A 65 15.31 -24.11 0.48
CA SER A 65 15.79 -23.82 -0.87
C SER A 65 15.63 -22.33 -1.20
N THR A 66 16.01 -21.97 -2.42
CA THR A 66 15.74 -20.66 -3.03
C THR A 66 14.64 -20.79 -4.09
N ALA A 67 13.94 -19.70 -4.36
CA ALA A 67 12.96 -19.63 -5.44
C ALA A 67 13.11 -18.31 -6.20
N THR A 68 13.16 -18.41 -7.52
CA THR A 68 13.01 -17.29 -8.44
C THR A 68 11.53 -16.97 -8.68
N THR A 69 11.23 -15.79 -9.21
CA THR A 69 9.86 -15.42 -9.60
C THR A 69 9.26 -16.40 -10.63
N GLU A 70 10.09 -16.94 -11.53
CA GLU A 70 9.63 -17.92 -12.52
C GLU A 70 9.31 -19.29 -11.88
N GLU A 71 10.10 -19.74 -10.89
CA GLU A 71 9.80 -20.96 -10.12
C GLU A 71 8.53 -20.79 -9.27
N TRP A 72 8.37 -19.64 -8.61
CA TRP A 72 7.14 -19.30 -7.88
C TRP A 72 5.92 -19.33 -8.80
N LYS A 73 6.01 -18.69 -9.98
CA LYS A 73 4.92 -18.64 -10.96
C LYS A 73 4.61 -20.02 -11.53
N ALA A 74 5.63 -20.80 -11.89
CA ALA A 74 5.44 -22.17 -12.38
C ALA A 74 4.69 -23.02 -11.34
N TYR A 75 5.07 -22.92 -10.06
CA TYR A 75 4.41 -23.64 -8.99
C TYR A 75 2.98 -23.14 -8.72
N LEU A 76 2.71 -21.84 -8.87
CA LEU A 76 1.35 -21.29 -8.82
C LEU A 76 0.44 -21.93 -9.89
N PHE A 77 0.93 -22.05 -11.12
CA PHE A 77 0.20 -22.72 -12.21
C PHE A 77 0.01 -24.22 -11.97
N GLU A 78 1.01 -24.90 -11.37
CA GLU A 78 0.90 -26.31 -10.98
C GLU A 78 -0.17 -26.52 -9.90
N TYR A 79 -0.15 -25.69 -8.85
CA TYR A 79 -1.07 -25.78 -7.72
C TYR A 79 -2.52 -25.49 -8.13
N PHE A 80 -2.72 -24.45 -8.95
CA PHE A 80 -4.03 -24.04 -9.48
C PHE A 80 -4.28 -24.52 -10.91
N LYS A 81 -3.81 -25.73 -11.27
CA LYS A 81 -3.98 -26.30 -12.62
C LYS A 81 -5.43 -26.33 -13.12
N ASP A 82 -6.39 -26.51 -12.21
CA ASP A 82 -7.82 -26.54 -12.52
C ASP A 82 -8.43 -25.14 -12.70
N LYS A 83 -7.64 -24.08 -12.48
CA LYS A 83 -7.98 -22.66 -12.70
C LYS A 83 -6.93 -21.97 -13.60
N ALA A 84 -6.31 -22.75 -14.49
CA ALA A 84 -5.25 -22.24 -15.37
C ALA A 84 -5.74 -21.11 -16.30
N ASP A 85 -7.01 -21.14 -16.70
CA ASP A 85 -7.67 -20.08 -17.47
C ASP A 85 -7.68 -18.73 -16.72
N VAL A 86 -7.96 -18.75 -15.42
CA VAL A 86 -7.90 -17.55 -14.55
C VAL A 86 -6.48 -16.99 -14.51
N LEU A 87 -5.48 -17.86 -14.32
CA LEU A 87 -4.07 -17.44 -14.29
C LEU A 87 -3.56 -16.95 -15.66
N GLN A 88 -4.07 -17.49 -16.76
CA GLN A 88 -3.73 -17.04 -18.11
C GLN A 88 -4.29 -15.65 -18.43
N ALA A 89 -5.38 -15.24 -17.79
CA ALA A 89 -5.96 -13.91 -17.95
C ALA A 89 -5.17 -12.80 -17.24
N VAL A 90 -4.26 -13.15 -16.32
CA VAL A 90 -3.42 -12.18 -15.60
C VAL A 90 -2.36 -11.62 -16.55
N ASP A 91 -2.24 -10.29 -16.63
CA ASP A 91 -1.15 -9.63 -17.35
C ASP A 91 0.16 -9.71 -16.55
N TRP A 92 0.80 -10.87 -16.59
CA TRP A 92 2.05 -11.15 -15.89
C TRP A 92 3.18 -10.20 -16.27
N LYS A 93 3.20 -9.73 -17.52
CA LYS A 93 4.23 -8.79 -17.98
C LYS A 93 4.03 -7.45 -17.28
N ALA A 94 2.81 -6.93 -17.25
CA ALA A 94 2.50 -5.68 -16.59
C ALA A 94 2.73 -5.75 -15.06
N TRP A 95 2.32 -6.84 -14.42
CA TRP A 95 2.51 -7.02 -12.98
C TRP A 95 3.99 -7.12 -12.57
N ILE A 96 4.76 -7.95 -13.27
CA ILE A 96 6.12 -8.31 -12.84
C ILE A 96 7.17 -7.34 -13.41
N TYR A 97 7.05 -6.99 -14.69
CA TYR A 97 8.14 -6.39 -15.47
C TYR A 97 7.89 -4.96 -15.97
N SER A 98 6.65 -4.44 -15.85
CA SER A 98 6.36 -3.04 -16.19
C SER A 98 6.53 -2.11 -14.99
N PRO A 99 7.05 -0.89 -15.21
CA PRO A 99 7.18 0.12 -14.17
C PRO A 99 5.79 0.70 -13.81
N GLY A 100 5.76 1.53 -12.78
CA GLY A 100 4.56 2.26 -12.37
C GLY A 100 3.62 1.47 -11.47
N MET A 101 2.37 1.95 -11.39
CA MET A 101 1.32 1.34 -10.58
C MET A 101 0.90 -0.04 -11.12
N PRO A 102 0.34 -0.93 -10.28
CA PRO A 102 -0.30 -2.16 -10.74
C PRO A 102 -1.29 -1.94 -11.90
N PRO A 103 -1.43 -2.89 -12.84
CA PRO A 103 -2.30 -2.74 -14.01
C PRO A 103 -3.80 -2.81 -13.69
N VAL A 104 -4.14 -3.25 -12.47
CA VAL A 104 -5.52 -3.41 -12.01
C VAL A 104 -5.72 -2.59 -10.74
N LYS A 105 -6.80 -1.80 -10.69
CA LYS A 105 -7.24 -1.15 -9.47
C LYS A 105 -7.97 -2.17 -8.59
N LEU A 106 -7.38 -2.50 -7.46
CA LEU A 106 -7.94 -3.45 -6.51
C LEU A 106 -9.08 -2.82 -5.71
N GLN A 107 -10.05 -3.66 -5.36
CA GLN A 107 -11.17 -3.29 -4.50
C GLN A 107 -10.84 -3.72 -3.08
N TYR A 108 -10.88 -2.77 -2.15
CA TYR A 108 -10.65 -2.98 -0.73
C TYR A 108 -11.90 -2.60 0.04
N ASP A 109 -12.12 -3.24 1.18
CA ASP A 109 -13.05 -2.70 2.17
C ASP A 109 -12.46 -1.40 2.72
N THR A 110 -13.19 -0.29 2.56
CA THR A 110 -12.74 1.03 2.99
C THR A 110 -13.39 1.50 4.29
N THR A 111 -14.17 0.64 4.96
CA THR A 111 -15.01 1.00 6.12
C THR A 111 -14.22 1.76 7.20
N LEU A 112 -12.98 1.34 7.49
CA LEU A 112 -12.13 2.00 8.49
C LEU A 112 -11.35 3.21 7.94
N ALA A 113 -11.17 3.29 6.63
CA ALA A 113 -10.39 4.32 5.94
C ALA A 113 -11.24 5.52 5.49
N ASP A 114 -12.56 5.34 5.36
CA ASP A 114 -13.49 6.37 4.90
C ASP A 114 -13.45 7.62 5.80
N ASP A 115 -13.51 7.43 7.12
CA ASP A 115 -13.43 8.55 8.08
C ASP A 115 -12.07 9.26 8.03
N CYS A 116 -10.98 8.51 7.80
CA CYS A 116 -9.63 9.07 7.65
C CYS A 116 -9.55 9.96 6.41
N SER A 117 -10.08 9.47 5.29
CA SER A 117 -10.13 10.17 4.01
C SER A 117 -11.02 11.42 4.09
N ALA A 118 -12.17 11.30 4.76
CA ALA A 118 -13.08 12.41 4.98
C ALA A 118 -12.42 13.53 5.82
N LEU A 119 -11.73 13.17 6.90
CA LEU A 119 -11.05 14.14 7.75
C LEU A 119 -9.85 14.80 7.04
N ALA A 120 -9.05 14.02 6.30
CA ALA A 120 -7.95 14.56 5.49
C ALA A 120 -8.46 15.56 4.45
N THR A 121 -9.56 15.23 3.76
CA THR A 121 -10.21 16.12 2.80
C THR A 121 -10.76 17.38 3.46
N ARG A 122 -11.39 17.27 4.63
CA ARG A 122 -11.87 18.42 5.41
C ARG A 122 -10.73 19.37 5.74
N TRP A 123 -9.58 18.85 6.19
CA TRP A 123 -8.40 19.67 6.49
C TRP A 123 -7.79 20.30 5.25
N SER A 124 -7.68 19.57 4.13
CA SER A 124 -7.07 20.10 2.90
C SER A 124 -7.90 21.18 2.22
N GLN A 125 -9.22 21.17 2.41
CA GLN A 125 -10.15 22.13 1.83
C GLN A 125 -10.53 23.28 2.78
N ALA A 126 -10.16 23.21 4.06
CA ALA A 126 -10.53 24.20 5.06
C ALA A 126 -9.91 25.58 4.78
N LYS A 127 -10.73 26.62 4.95
CA LYS A 127 -10.29 28.03 4.97
C LYS A 127 -10.19 28.52 6.41
N ASP A 128 -9.62 29.70 6.60
CA ASP A 128 -9.46 30.34 7.93
C ASP A 128 -10.77 30.35 8.75
N ALA A 129 -11.92 30.58 8.11
CA ALA A 129 -13.23 30.59 8.78
C ALA A 129 -13.68 29.20 9.28
N ASP A 130 -13.20 28.13 8.66
CA ASP A 130 -13.59 26.75 8.96
C ASP A 130 -12.77 26.15 10.10
N LEU A 131 -11.61 26.74 10.43
CA LEU A 131 -10.66 26.23 11.43
C LEU A 131 -11.26 26.07 12.83
N ALA A 132 -12.26 26.89 13.17
CA ALA A 132 -12.98 26.81 14.44
C ALA A 132 -13.86 25.54 14.55
N SER A 133 -14.17 24.87 13.44
CA SER A 133 -15.00 23.66 13.42
C SER A 133 -14.25 22.39 13.85
N PHE A 134 -12.92 22.40 13.81
CA PHE A 134 -12.11 21.27 14.24
C PHE A 134 -11.95 21.23 15.76
N SER A 135 -11.98 20.02 16.31
CA SER A 135 -11.87 19.79 17.75
C SER A 135 -11.32 18.40 18.04
N ALA A 136 -10.88 18.14 19.28
CA ALA A 136 -10.35 16.83 19.68
C ALA A 136 -11.27 15.64 19.36
N ASP A 137 -12.57 15.89 19.22
CA ASP A 137 -13.57 14.86 18.88
C ASP A 137 -13.38 14.27 17.49
N ASP A 138 -12.74 14.98 16.54
CA ASP A 138 -12.48 14.44 15.20
C ASP A 138 -11.58 13.19 15.24
N LEU A 139 -10.76 13.03 16.28
CA LEU A 139 -9.83 11.91 16.44
C LEU A 139 -10.16 10.98 17.62
N LYS A 140 -11.29 11.19 18.31
CA LYS A 140 -11.62 10.47 19.55
C LYS A 140 -11.81 8.97 19.33
N ASP A 141 -12.46 8.61 18.22
CA ASP A 141 -12.80 7.23 17.86
C ASP A 141 -11.75 6.61 16.93
N PHE A 142 -10.73 7.39 16.53
CA PHE A 142 -9.65 6.89 15.68
C PHE A 142 -8.69 6.02 16.49
N SER A 143 -8.48 4.79 16.00
CA SER A 143 -7.34 3.97 16.39
C SER A 143 -6.01 4.64 16.03
N SER A 144 -4.89 4.12 16.55
CA SER A 144 -3.57 4.60 16.12
C SER A 144 -3.35 4.47 14.62
N ASN A 145 -3.82 3.38 14.01
CA ASN A 145 -3.65 3.14 12.57
C ASN A 145 -4.48 4.13 11.74
N GLN A 146 -5.69 4.48 12.19
CA GLN A 146 -6.49 5.51 11.51
C GLN A 146 -5.87 6.90 11.63
N LYS A 147 -5.20 7.23 12.75
CA LYS A 147 -4.43 8.49 12.86
C LYS A 147 -3.24 8.51 11.91
N VAL A 148 -2.53 7.39 11.81
CA VAL A 148 -1.43 7.21 10.85
C VAL A 148 -1.93 7.38 9.41
N GLU A 149 -3.05 6.76 9.06
CA GLU A 149 -3.66 6.85 7.73
C GLU A 149 -4.15 8.27 7.42
N PHE A 150 -4.87 8.91 8.34
CA PHE A 150 -5.29 10.30 8.20
C PHE A 150 -4.12 11.24 7.88
N LEU A 151 -3.03 11.14 8.64
CA LEU A 151 -1.84 11.97 8.43
C LEU A 151 -1.15 11.62 7.10
N ALA A 152 -1.08 10.34 6.74
CA ALA A 152 -0.53 9.90 5.46
C ALA A 152 -1.31 10.47 4.28
N LEU A 153 -2.64 10.39 4.31
CA LEU A 153 -3.52 10.96 3.29
C LEU A 153 -3.39 12.47 3.18
N LEU A 154 -3.20 13.15 4.32
CA LEU A 154 -3.02 14.60 4.34
C LEU A 154 -1.67 15.03 3.75
N LEU A 155 -0.60 14.25 3.95
CA LEU A 155 0.71 14.51 3.33
C LEU A 155 0.69 14.37 1.80
N LEU A 156 -0.27 13.64 1.24
CA LEU A 156 -0.48 13.54 -0.21
C LEU A 156 -1.23 14.76 -0.78
N GLN A 157 -1.79 15.63 0.06
CA GLN A 157 -2.47 16.85 -0.36
C GLN A 157 -1.48 18.01 -0.54
N PRO A 158 -1.89 19.12 -1.19
CA PRO A 158 -1.10 20.35 -1.19
C PRO A 158 -0.75 20.81 0.23
N ALA A 159 0.42 21.43 0.37
CA ALA A 159 0.92 21.89 1.67
C ALA A 159 -0.10 22.80 2.39
N LEU A 160 -0.41 22.46 3.64
CA LEU A 160 -1.36 23.23 4.43
C LEU A 160 -0.78 24.60 4.86
N PRO A 161 -1.62 25.64 5.00
CA PRO A 161 -1.22 26.89 5.60
C PRO A 161 -0.74 26.72 7.04
N VAL A 162 0.22 27.57 7.46
CA VAL A 162 0.77 27.55 8.84
C VAL A 162 -0.31 27.66 9.90
N LYS A 163 -1.35 28.49 9.68
CA LYS A 163 -2.48 28.63 10.62
C LYS A 163 -3.24 27.32 10.81
N SER A 164 -3.42 26.53 9.75
CA SER A 164 -4.09 25.23 9.83
C SER A 164 -3.26 24.24 10.65
N LEU A 165 -1.93 24.23 10.47
CA LEU A 165 -1.03 23.38 11.27
C LEU A 165 -1.00 23.79 12.75
N GLN A 166 -0.98 25.10 13.04
CA GLN A 166 -1.09 25.61 14.40
C GLN A 166 -2.41 25.17 15.04
N ARG A 167 -3.52 25.33 14.32
CA ARG A 167 -4.84 24.88 14.78
C ARG A 167 -4.86 23.38 15.05
N MET A 168 -4.27 22.58 14.16
CA MET A 168 -4.17 21.13 14.31
C MET A 168 -3.43 20.74 15.59
N GLU A 169 -2.31 21.39 15.89
CA GLU A 169 -1.60 21.17 17.15
C GLU A 169 -2.44 21.60 18.36
N GLU A 170 -3.15 22.72 18.30
CA GLU A 170 -4.03 23.17 19.39
C GLU A 170 -5.11 22.13 19.72
N VAL A 171 -5.76 21.55 18.69
CA VAL A 171 -6.92 20.66 18.89
C VAL A 171 -6.54 19.20 19.10
N TYR A 172 -5.45 18.72 18.48
CA TYR A 172 -5.06 17.31 18.51
C TYR A 172 -3.80 17.02 19.34
N LYS A 173 -2.99 18.04 19.66
CA LYS A 173 -1.77 17.93 20.48
C LYS A 173 -0.79 16.86 19.97
N LEU A 174 -0.59 16.81 18.65
CA LEU A 174 0.20 15.78 17.97
C LEU A 174 1.69 15.81 18.40
N ASN A 175 2.24 16.96 18.78
CA ASN A 175 3.63 17.05 19.26
C ASN A 175 3.90 16.21 20.52
N SER A 176 2.86 15.96 21.31
CA SER A 176 2.94 15.16 22.54
C SER A 176 2.84 13.65 22.29
N VAL A 177 2.47 13.24 21.07
CA VAL A 177 2.32 11.83 20.70
C VAL A 177 3.70 11.17 20.63
N LYS A 178 3.82 10.02 21.30
CA LYS A 178 5.05 9.23 21.37
C LYS A 178 5.13 8.10 20.34
N ASN A 179 4.02 7.78 19.69
CA ASN A 179 4.01 6.80 18.61
C ASN A 179 4.83 7.35 17.44
N SER A 180 5.86 6.60 17.01
CA SER A 180 6.82 7.04 16.00
C SER A 180 6.20 7.25 14.63
N GLU A 181 5.28 6.38 14.22
CA GLU A 181 4.60 6.47 12.93
C GLU A 181 3.71 7.71 12.82
N ILE A 182 3.03 8.06 13.93
CA ILE A 182 2.23 9.28 14.00
C ILE A 182 3.13 10.52 14.02
N ARG A 183 4.22 10.49 14.80
CA ARG A 183 5.12 11.64 14.94
C ARG A 183 5.97 11.93 13.70
N PHE A 184 6.30 10.89 12.93
CA PHE A 184 7.10 10.99 11.72
C PHE A 184 6.34 11.64 10.55
N ARG A 185 5.03 11.37 10.47
CA ARG A 185 4.14 11.98 9.47
C ARG A 185 3.83 13.43 9.86
#